data_AF-Q6A9G1-F1
#
_entry.id   AF-Q6A9G1-F1
#
_cell.length_a   1.000
_cell.length_b   1.000
_cell.length_c   1.000
_cell.angle_alpha   90.00
_cell.angle_beta   90.00
_cell.angle_gamma   90.00
#
_symmetry.space_group_name_H-M   'P 1'
#
loop_
_entity.id
_entity.type
_entity.pdbx_description
1 polymer ?
#
loop_
_entity_poly.entity_id
_entity_poly.type
_entity_poly.pdbx_seq_one_letter_code
_entity_poly.pdbx_strand_id
1 'polypeptide(L)'
;MSGVAGLGVDERRARVVLALLAEPDDPVTGGLMRRLGAVETLGLLDTDTTTVPGLSRVDGQVWRDHLTSPGRLDGLAQRLRMVEESGIATLIPGDAHWPQALDDLGDRAPFILFVRGAASFLARPWNDLVTVTGSRAASAYGEHVAAELAGDLANRERVLVAGDA
;
A
#
# COMPACT_ATOMS: atom_id res chain seq x y z
N MET A 1 -17.36 -12.66 -25.11
CA MET A 1 -16.23 -11.83 -25.58
C MET A 1 -15.95 -10.81 -24.50
N SER A 2 -14.80 -10.92 -23.83
CA SER A 2 -14.48 -10.22 -22.56
C SER A 2 -14.41 -8.71 -22.73
N GLY A 3 -15.35 -7.99 -22.10
CA GLY A 3 -15.45 -6.53 -22.14
C GLY A 3 -14.42 -5.77 -21.30
N VAL A 4 -13.52 -6.45 -20.60
CA VAL A 4 -12.55 -5.82 -19.67
C VAL A 4 -11.15 -5.63 -20.29
N ALA A 5 -10.89 -6.18 -21.48
CA ALA A 5 -9.56 -6.16 -22.11
C ALA A 5 -9.26 -4.91 -22.98
N GLY A 6 -10.14 -3.89 -23.01
CA GLY A 6 -10.11 -2.85 -24.04
C GLY A 6 -9.96 -1.39 -23.60
N LEU A 7 -10.25 -1.01 -22.35
CA LEU A 7 -10.21 0.40 -21.91
C LEU A 7 -9.88 0.55 -20.41
N GLY A 8 -8.62 0.86 -20.07
CA GLY A 8 -8.31 1.86 -19.03
C GLY A 8 -8.29 1.47 -17.54
N VAL A 9 -8.07 0.22 -17.16
CA VAL A 9 -7.62 -0.12 -15.79
C VAL A 9 -6.19 -0.62 -15.87
N ASP A 10 -5.23 0.29 -15.61
CA ASP A 10 -3.83 -0.11 -15.47
C ASP A 10 -3.58 -0.73 -14.09
N GLU A 11 -2.46 -1.43 -13.95
CA GLU A 11 -2.02 -2.09 -12.71
C GLU A 11 -2.09 -1.14 -11.49
N ARG A 12 -1.75 0.13 -11.70
CA ARG A 12 -1.75 1.16 -10.66
C ARG A 12 -3.16 1.51 -10.19
N ARG A 13 -4.10 1.75 -11.11
CA ARG A 13 -5.50 2.04 -10.80
C ARG A 13 -6.15 0.84 -10.09
N ALA A 14 -5.87 -0.38 -10.53
CA ALA A 14 -6.36 -1.59 -9.86
C ALA A 14 -5.84 -1.69 -8.41
N ARG A 15 -4.55 -1.41 -8.18
CA ARG A 15 -3.95 -1.34 -6.83
C ARG A 15 -4.60 -0.29 -5.94
N VAL A 16 -4.91 0.90 -6.48
CA VAL A 16 -5.64 1.94 -5.72
C VAL A 16 -7.00 1.42 -5.29
N VAL A 17 -7.77 0.82 -6.20
CA VAL A 17 -9.12 0.31 -5.88
C VAL A 17 -9.03 -0.80 -4.83
N LEU A 18 -8.14 -1.77 -5.00
CA LEU A 18 -7.93 -2.84 -4.02
C LEU A 18 -7.51 -2.29 -2.66
N ALA A 19 -6.63 -1.28 -2.61
CA ALA A 19 -6.23 -0.63 -1.35
C ALA A 19 -7.36 0.17 -0.67
N LEU A 20 -8.36 0.63 -1.42
CA LEU A 20 -9.53 1.31 -0.87
C LEU A 20 -10.60 0.32 -0.35
N LEU A 21 -10.52 -0.95 -0.76
CA LEU A 21 -11.46 -2.00 -0.40
C LEU A 21 -10.90 -2.93 0.68
N ALA A 22 -9.70 -3.46 0.49
CA ALA A 22 -9.06 -4.37 1.41
C ALA A 22 -8.46 -3.65 2.62
N GLU A 23 -8.29 -4.38 3.72
CA GLU A 23 -7.51 -3.89 4.85
C GLU A 23 -6.03 -3.81 4.47
N PRO A 24 -5.27 -2.85 5.05
CA PRO A 24 -3.82 -2.88 4.95
C PRO A 24 -3.28 -4.23 5.45
N ASP A 25 -2.26 -4.76 4.78
CA ASP A 25 -1.64 -6.04 5.17
C ASP A 25 -2.59 -7.27 5.10
N ASP A 26 -3.61 -7.26 4.24
CA ASP A 26 -4.42 -8.46 3.98
C ASP A 26 -3.63 -9.49 3.14
N PRO A 27 -3.21 -10.63 3.71
CA PRO A 27 -2.34 -11.59 3.02
C PRO A 27 -3.06 -12.35 1.90
N VAL A 28 -4.39 -12.45 1.95
CA VAL A 28 -5.17 -13.13 0.90
C VAL A 28 -5.17 -12.27 -0.37
N THR A 29 -5.54 -11.00 -0.26
CA THR A 29 -5.50 -10.06 -1.38
C THR A 29 -4.07 -9.89 -1.90
N GLY A 30 -3.09 -9.71 -1.02
CA GLY A 30 -1.69 -9.57 -1.41
C GLY A 30 -1.13 -10.80 -2.12
N GLY A 31 -1.43 -12.00 -1.64
CA GLY A 31 -1.05 -13.26 -2.29
C GLY A 31 -1.69 -13.45 -3.67
N LEU A 32 -2.96 -13.06 -3.84
CA LEU A 32 -3.63 -13.08 -5.14
C LEU A 32 -2.98 -12.10 -6.11
N MET A 33 -2.71 -10.86 -5.67
CA MET A 33 -2.03 -9.85 -6.48
C MET A 33 -0.63 -10.27 -6.91
N ARG A 34 0.14 -10.87 -6.00
CA ARG A 34 1.49 -11.38 -6.30
C ARG A 34 1.47 -12.50 -7.34
N ARG A 35 0.42 -13.32 -7.36
CA ARG A 35 0.29 -14.46 -8.28
C ARG A 35 -0.34 -14.10 -9.62
N LEU A 36 -1.29 -13.16 -9.63
CA LEU A 36 -2.17 -12.91 -10.76
C LEU A 36 -2.00 -11.51 -11.37
N GLY A 37 -1.48 -10.54 -10.62
CA GLY A 37 -1.57 -9.13 -10.95
C GLY A 37 -2.77 -8.45 -10.28
N ALA A 38 -2.75 -7.12 -10.19
CA ALA A 38 -3.80 -6.37 -9.52
C ALA A 38 -5.09 -6.30 -10.35
N VAL A 39 -4.97 -6.22 -11.68
CA VAL A 39 -6.12 -6.16 -12.59
C VAL A 39 -6.94 -7.44 -12.50
N GLU A 40 -6.26 -8.58 -12.59
CA GLU A 40 -6.87 -9.91 -12.48
C GLU A 40 -7.48 -10.11 -11.09
N THR A 41 -6.78 -9.72 -10.03
CA THR A 41 -7.30 -9.82 -8.66
C THR A 41 -8.56 -8.98 -8.46
N LEU A 42 -8.59 -7.76 -9.01
CA LEU A 42 -9.79 -6.92 -8.98
C LEU A 42 -10.94 -7.56 -9.76
N GLY A 43 -10.66 -8.18 -10.91
CA GLY A 43 -11.66 -8.92 -11.69
C GLY A 43 -12.29 -10.10 -10.95
N LEU A 44 -11.58 -10.70 -9.99
CA LEU A 44 -12.14 -11.77 -9.15
C LEU A 44 -13.24 -11.27 -8.20
N LEU A 45 -13.38 -9.96 -7.97
CA LEU A 45 -14.47 -9.41 -7.17
C LEU A 45 -15.82 -9.40 -7.92
N ASP A 46 -15.82 -9.67 -9.23
CA ASP A 46 -17.06 -9.82 -9.98
C ASP A 46 -17.84 -11.06 -9.54
N THR A 47 -19.17 -10.94 -9.46
CA THR A 47 -20.07 -11.99 -8.96
C THR A 47 -20.11 -13.20 -9.89
N ASP A 48 -19.79 -13.01 -11.17
CA ASP A 48 -19.71 -14.07 -12.17
C ASP A 48 -18.52 -15.03 -11.96
N THR A 49 -17.52 -14.64 -11.15
CA THR A 49 -16.35 -15.47 -10.88
C THR A 49 -16.64 -16.46 -9.74
N THR A 50 -16.71 -17.75 -10.07
CA THR A 50 -17.04 -18.80 -9.10
C THR A 50 -15.82 -19.33 -8.31
N THR A 51 -14.60 -19.12 -8.82
CA THR A 51 -13.37 -19.71 -8.26
C THR A 51 -12.28 -18.66 -8.04
N VAL A 52 -11.78 -18.57 -6.81
CA VAL A 52 -10.62 -17.74 -6.45
C VAL A 52 -9.38 -18.64 -6.36
N PRO A 53 -8.31 -18.41 -7.17
CA PRO A 53 -7.17 -19.31 -7.22
C PRO A 53 -6.45 -19.50 -5.88
N GLY A 54 -6.35 -20.75 -5.41
CA GLY A 54 -5.67 -21.08 -4.15
C GLY A 54 -6.54 -20.93 -2.90
N LEU A 55 -7.82 -20.62 -3.04
CA LEU A 55 -8.80 -20.64 -1.95
C LEU A 55 -9.84 -21.73 -2.18
N SER A 56 -10.45 -22.22 -1.09
CA SER A 56 -11.65 -23.03 -1.20
C SER A 56 -12.82 -22.19 -1.73
N ARG A 57 -13.89 -22.83 -2.22
CA ARG A 57 -15.09 -22.10 -2.67
C ARG A 57 -15.69 -21.22 -1.57
N VAL A 58 -15.65 -21.69 -0.32
CA VAL A 58 -16.18 -20.95 0.84
C VAL A 58 -15.29 -19.76 1.15
N ASP A 59 -13.97 -19.96 1.27
CA ASP A 59 -13.03 -18.88 1.59
C ASP A 59 -12.99 -17.81 0.49
N GLY A 60 -13.07 -18.24 -0.78
CA GLY A 60 -13.17 -17.32 -1.91
C GLY A 60 -14.48 -16.54 -1.97
N GLN A 61 -15.57 -17.07 -1.42
CA GLN A 61 -16.81 -16.32 -1.23
C GLN A 61 -16.67 -15.32 -0.08
N VAL A 62 -16.14 -15.76 1.07
CA VAL A 62 -15.93 -14.90 2.24
C VAL A 62 -15.02 -13.71 1.91
N TRP A 63 -13.91 -13.96 1.20
CA TRP A 63 -13.00 -12.90 0.74
C TRP A 63 -13.72 -11.89 -0.15
N ARG A 64 -14.49 -12.35 -1.16
CA ARG A 64 -15.27 -11.45 -2.03
C ARG A 64 -16.29 -10.64 -1.22
N ASP A 65 -17.13 -11.31 -0.43
CA ASP A 65 -18.18 -10.67 0.37
C ASP A 65 -17.59 -9.61 1.33
N HIS A 66 -16.41 -9.86 1.89
CA HIS A 66 -15.72 -8.89 2.73
C HIS A 66 -15.33 -7.62 1.95
N LEU A 67 -14.70 -7.78 0.77
CA LEU A 67 -14.23 -6.65 -0.05
C LEU A 67 -15.38 -5.92 -0.77
N THR A 68 -16.48 -6.61 -1.09
CA THR A 68 -17.64 -6.05 -1.79
C THR A 68 -18.81 -5.73 -0.85
N SER A 69 -18.58 -5.70 0.46
CA SER A 69 -19.62 -5.34 1.43
C SER A 69 -20.17 -3.93 1.13
N PRO A 70 -21.49 -3.69 1.27
CA PRO A 70 -22.09 -2.42 0.88
C PRO A 70 -21.38 -1.19 1.44
N GLY A 71 -21.03 -1.21 2.74
CA GLY A 71 -20.31 -0.10 3.37
C GLY A 71 -18.91 0.18 2.79
N ARG A 72 -18.25 -0.82 2.18
CA ARG A 72 -16.96 -0.62 1.49
C ARG A 72 -17.13 -0.14 0.06
N LEU A 73 -18.23 -0.47 -0.61
CA LEU A 73 -18.53 0.03 -1.96
C LEU A 73 -19.12 1.44 -1.91
N ASP A 74 -19.82 1.77 -0.83
CA ASP A 74 -20.38 3.08 -0.59
C ASP A 74 -19.29 4.17 -0.66
N GLY A 75 -19.53 5.16 -1.52
CA GLY A 75 -18.59 6.26 -1.75
C GLY A 75 -17.24 5.85 -2.38
N LEU A 76 -17.05 4.61 -2.86
CA LEU A 76 -15.78 4.18 -3.48
C LEU A 76 -15.38 5.09 -4.64
N ALA A 77 -16.33 5.39 -5.54
CA ALA A 77 -16.08 6.29 -6.68
C ALA A 77 -15.68 7.70 -6.24
N GLN A 78 -16.22 8.19 -5.11
CA GLN A 78 -15.85 9.48 -4.55
C GLN A 78 -14.45 9.43 -3.93
N ARG A 79 -14.13 8.40 -3.14
CA ARG A 79 -12.79 8.20 -2.58
C ARG A 79 -11.72 8.08 -3.66
N LEU A 80 -12.02 7.37 -4.75
CA LEU A 80 -11.12 7.26 -5.90
C LEU A 80 -10.86 8.62 -6.55
N ARG A 81 -11.90 9.41 -6.81
CA ARG A 81 -11.74 10.78 -7.32
C ARG A 81 -10.93 11.66 -6.38
N MET A 82 -11.18 11.59 -5.07
CA MET A 82 -10.40 12.33 -4.08
C MET A 82 -8.91 11.97 -4.14
N VAL A 83 -8.56 10.70 -4.32
CA VAL A 83 -7.16 10.28 -4.51
C VAL A 83 -6.59 10.88 -5.80
N GLU A 84 -7.30 10.78 -6.92
CA GLU A 84 -6.87 11.33 -8.22
C GLU A 84 -6.69 12.85 -8.18
N GLU A 85 -7.54 13.57 -7.45
CA GLU A 85 -7.52 15.04 -7.32
C GLU A 85 -6.58 15.54 -6.22
N SER A 86 -6.13 14.67 -5.31
CA SER A 86 -5.33 15.08 -4.12
C SER A 86 -3.92 15.56 -4.44
N GLY A 87 -3.42 15.31 -5.65
CA GLY A 87 -2.01 15.51 -6.02
C GLY A 87 -1.03 14.62 -5.25
N ILE A 88 -1.52 13.60 -4.54
CA ILE A 88 -0.68 12.60 -3.87
C ILE A 88 -0.15 11.64 -4.93
N ALA A 89 1.17 11.44 -4.95
CA ALA A 89 1.79 10.45 -5.82
C ALA A 89 1.44 9.05 -5.33
N THR A 90 1.35 8.09 -6.24
CA THR A 90 1.25 6.68 -5.88
C THR A 90 2.52 5.96 -6.31
N LEU A 91 2.98 5.01 -5.50
CA LEU A 91 4.04 4.08 -5.86
C LEU A 91 3.52 2.66 -5.81
N ILE A 92 3.88 1.85 -6.80
CA ILE A 92 3.60 0.42 -6.86
C ILE A 92 4.92 -0.35 -6.89
N PRO A 93 4.94 -1.63 -6.47
CA PRO A 93 6.09 -2.50 -6.66
C PRO A 93 6.58 -2.46 -8.10
N GLY A 94 7.89 -2.25 -8.27
CA GLY A 94 8.53 -2.08 -9.58
C GLY A 94 8.72 -0.62 -10.03
N ASP A 95 8.09 0.36 -9.37
CA ASP A 95 8.40 1.77 -9.60
C ASP A 95 9.83 2.09 -9.14
N ALA A 96 10.51 3.01 -9.82
CA ALA A 96 11.90 3.39 -9.52
C ALA A 96 12.12 3.89 -8.08
N HIS A 97 11.10 4.45 -7.47
CA HIS A 97 11.15 4.96 -6.09
C HIS A 97 10.51 4.02 -5.06
N TRP A 98 10.14 2.79 -5.45
CA TRP A 98 9.60 1.80 -4.53
C TRP A 98 10.67 1.37 -3.50
N PRO A 99 10.39 1.42 -2.18
CA PRO A 99 11.30 0.94 -1.16
C PRO A 99 11.36 -0.60 -1.18
N GLN A 100 12.35 -1.16 -1.89
CA GLN A 100 12.47 -2.61 -2.13
C GLN A 100 12.48 -3.47 -0.85
N ALA A 101 12.92 -2.92 0.29
CA ALA A 101 12.87 -3.62 1.58
C ALA A 101 11.45 -4.02 2.02
N LEU A 102 10.40 -3.36 1.49
CA LEU A 102 9.02 -3.77 1.74
C LEU A 102 8.64 -5.09 1.07
N ASP A 103 9.39 -5.52 0.04
CA ASP A 103 9.12 -6.79 -0.65
C ASP A 103 9.40 -8.00 0.25
N ASP A 104 10.22 -7.83 1.29
CA ASP A 104 10.51 -8.85 2.31
C ASP A 104 9.27 -9.23 3.15
N LEU A 105 8.22 -8.40 3.12
CA LEU A 105 6.93 -8.71 3.73
C LEU A 105 6.14 -9.78 2.94
N GLY A 106 6.53 -10.07 1.69
CA GLY A 106 5.88 -11.10 0.88
C GLY A 106 4.42 -10.76 0.58
N ASP A 107 3.49 -11.68 0.90
CA ASP A 107 2.04 -11.49 0.67
C ASP A 107 1.45 -10.37 1.53
N ARG A 108 2.22 -9.88 2.50
CA ARG A 108 1.91 -8.79 3.43
C ARG A 108 2.45 -7.43 2.98
N ALA A 109 3.17 -7.38 1.85
CA ALA A 109 3.68 -6.13 1.30
C ALA A 109 2.52 -5.18 0.92
N PRO A 110 2.67 -3.86 1.11
CA PRO A 110 1.63 -2.90 0.74
C PRO A 110 1.26 -3.02 -0.74
N PHE A 111 -0.04 -2.96 -1.05
CA PHE A 111 -0.53 -3.01 -2.43
C PHE A 111 -0.07 -1.79 -3.25
N ILE A 112 0.03 -0.65 -2.57
CA ILE A 112 0.40 0.66 -3.08
C ILE A 112 0.88 1.54 -1.92
N LEU A 113 1.75 2.51 -2.19
CA LEU A 113 2.07 3.60 -1.27
C LEU A 113 1.51 4.91 -1.78
N PHE A 114 0.81 5.65 -0.91
CA PHE A 114 0.38 7.02 -1.17
C PHE A 114 1.44 7.98 -0.62
N VAL A 115 2.09 8.75 -1.49
CA VAL A 115 3.28 9.53 -1.18
C VAL A 115 3.05 11.01 -1.41
N ARG A 116 3.33 11.81 -0.39
CA ARG A 116 3.38 13.27 -0.48
C ARG A 116 4.81 13.74 -0.27
N GLY A 117 5.33 14.52 -1.22
CA GLY A 117 6.71 15.01 -1.20
C GLY A 117 7.65 14.20 -2.10
N ALA A 118 8.95 14.20 -1.79
CA ALA A 118 9.98 13.60 -2.63
C ALA A 118 10.09 12.08 -2.42
N ALA A 119 9.47 11.30 -3.32
CA ALA A 119 9.51 9.84 -3.31
C ALA A 119 10.94 9.25 -3.39
N SER A 120 11.91 9.99 -3.91
CA SER A 120 13.30 9.56 -4.04
C SER A 120 13.98 9.20 -2.71
N PHE A 121 13.51 9.73 -1.58
CA PHE A 121 14.01 9.34 -0.26
C PHE A 121 13.65 7.90 0.12
N LEU A 122 12.57 7.33 -0.44
CA LEU A 122 12.11 5.98 -0.12
C LEU A 122 12.98 4.89 -0.77
N ALA A 123 13.58 5.17 -1.94
CA ALA A 123 14.43 4.23 -2.66
C ALA A 123 15.92 4.36 -2.33
N ARG A 124 16.28 5.06 -1.25
CA ARG A 124 17.66 5.09 -0.77
C ARG A 124 18.08 3.69 -0.32
N PRO A 125 19.38 3.33 -0.41
CA PRO A 125 19.88 2.08 0.15
C PRO A 125 19.45 1.93 1.61
N TRP A 126 19.07 0.72 2.01
CA TRP A 126 18.60 0.47 3.38
C TRP A 126 19.61 0.92 4.46
N ASN A 127 20.90 0.87 4.15
CA ASN A 127 22.00 1.36 5.00
C ASN A 127 21.99 2.88 5.23
N ASP A 128 21.23 3.64 4.44
CA ASP A 128 21.05 5.09 4.59
C ASP A 128 19.82 5.44 5.42
N LEU A 129 18.93 4.47 5.67
CA LEU A 129 17.67 4.66 6.38
C LEU A 129 17.87 4.39 7.87
N VAL A 130 17.43 5.31 8.72
CA VAL A 130 17.47 5.14 10.18
C VAL A 130 16.10 5.40 10.76
N THR A 131 15.53 4.39 11.42
CA THR A 131 14.26 4.53 12.11
C THR A 131 14.46 5.17 13.49
N VAL A 132 13.74 6.24 13.78
CA VAL A 132 13.68 6.86 15.11
C VAL A 132 12.27 6.73 15.66
N THR A 133 12.16 6.17 16.86
CA THR A 133 10.91 5.95 17.59
C THR A 133 11.10 6.27 19.07
N GLY A 134 10.02 6.56 19.79
CA GLY A 134 10.09 7.02 21.18
C GLY A 134 8.75 7.03 21.90
N SER A 135 8.77 7.51 23.13
CA SER A 135 7.56 7.71 23.94
C SER A 135 6.74 8.90 23.42
N ARG A 136 5.42 8.74 23.31
CA ARG A 136 4.47 9.86 23.07
C ARG A 136 4.46 10.89 24.20
N ALA A 137 4.80 10.46 25.40
CA ALA A 137 5.00 11.31 26.57
C ALA A 137 6.50 11.36 26.90
N ALA A 138 7.30 11.83 25.95
CA ALA A 138 8.73 12.01 26.16
C ALA A 138 8.98 13.09 27.23
N SER A 139 10.07 12.95 27.97
CA SER A 139 10.56 14.04 28.81
C SER A 139 11.27 15.08 27.94
N ALA A 140 11.41 16.31 28.45
CA ALA A 140 12.18 17.36 27.76
C ALA A 140 13.63 16.92 27.44
N TYR A 141 14.24 16.09 28.29
CA TYR A 141 15.55 15.49 28.00
C TYR A 141 15.48 14.49 26.84
N GLY A 142 14.44 13.65 26.78
CA GLY A 142 14.25 12.71 25.69
C GLY A 142 14.03 13.41 24.34
N GLU A 143 13.23 14.48 24.32
CA GLU A 143 13.05 15.33 23.13
C GLU A 143 14.38 15.95 22.68
N HIS A 144 15.17 16.47 23.62
CA HIS A 144 16.47 17.08 23.32
C HIS A 144 17.43 16.07 22.69
N VAL A 145 17.60 14.88 23.29
CA VAL A 145 18.49 13.84 22.76
C VAL A 145 18.01 13.35 21.39
N ALA A 146 16.71 13.16 21.19
CA ALA A 146 16.16 12.75 19.90
C ALA A 146 16.44 13.81 18.82
N ALA A 147 16.30 15.10 19.15
CA ALA A 147 16.60 16.20 18.23
C ALA A 147 18.09 16.26 17.86
N GLU A 148 18.99 16.09 18.83
CA GLU A 148 20.44 16.03 18.55
C GLU A 148 20.78 14.86 17.63
N LEU A 149 20.32 13.65 17.95
CA LEU A 149 20.55 12.47 17.12
C LEU A 149 20.01 12.64 15.70
N ALA A 150 18.82 13.22 15.56
CA ALA A 150 18.22 13.49 14.26
C ALA A 150 19.02 14.49 13.43
N GLY A 151 19.46 15.59 14.04
CA GLY A 151 20.32 16.58 13.38
C GLY A 151 21.65 15.98 12.93
N ASP A 152 22.28 15.19 13.80
CA ASP A 152 23.55 14.53 13.55
C ASP A 152 23.49 13.48 12.42
N LEU A 153 22.38 12.75 12.32
CA LEU A 153 22.13 11.80 11.25
C LEU A 153 21.83 12.51 9.93
N ALA A 154 21.03 13.58 9.96
CA ALA A 154 20.75 14.39 8.78
C ALA A 154 22.03 15.05 8.22
N ASN A 155 22.90 15.56 9.09
CA ASN A 155 24.21 16.12 8.72
C ASN A 155 25.14 15.08 8.06
N ARG A 156 24.90 13.78 8.31
CA ARG A 156 25.61 12.65 7.69
C ARG A 156 24.86 12.08 6.47
N GLU A 157 23.92 12.85 5.91
CA GLU A 157 23.11 12.50 4.74
C GLU A 157 22.30 11.19 4.91
N ARG A 158 21.91 10.87 6.15
CA ARG A 158 20.99 9.76 6.42
C ARG A 158 19.54 10.22 6.30
N VAL A 159 18.68 9.31 5.86
CA VAL A 159 17.22 9.53 5.83
C VAL A 159 16.63 8.98 7.11
N LEU A 160 16.03 9.87 7.91
CA LEU A 160 15.28 9.44 9.07
C LEU A 160 13.89 8.98 8.67
N VAL A 161 13.49 7.84 9.19
CA VAL A 161 12.13 7.29 9.08
C VAL A 161 11.51 7.34 10.47
N ALA A 162 10.34 7.95 10.59
CA ALA A 162 9.57 7.98 11.82
C ALA A 162 8.10 7.72 11.50
N GLY A 163 7.40 7.08 12.43
CA GLY A 163 5.95 7.04 12.42
C GLY A 163 5.40 8.30 13.08
N ASP A 164 4.28 8.81 12.58
CA ASP A 164 3.49 9.77 13.37
C ASP A 164 2.92 9.02 14.58
N ALA A 165 3.10 9.58 15.77
CA ALA A 165 2.84 8.91 17.05
C ALA A 165 1.76 9.65 17.84
#